data_AF-A0A4R1K0N2-F1
#
_entry.id   AF-A0A4R1K0N2-F1
#
_cell.length_a   1.000
_cell.length_b   1.000
_cell.length_c   1.000
_cell.angle_alpha   90.00
_cell.angle_beta   90.00
_cell.angle_gamma   90.00
#
_symmetry.space_group_name_H-M   'P 1'
#
loop_
_entity.id
_entity.type
_entity.pdbx_description
1 polymer ?
#
loop_
_entity_poly.entity_id
_entity_poly.type
_entity_poly.pdbx_seq_one_letter_code
_entity_poly.pdbx_strand_id
1 'polypeptide(L)'
;MRTNTGDSGGYRLSYFPNGNYFYQYWIKANGNLLNPIKAAGEYLIFDQKPTTYHFSAYRPESYSCSGPCGEEWSSGLEVNNFNVNCYNASGGATGYGPVEIVPEFSIISNQVLAFPNGETGFCDKVNLQTTGCTGTQRFYWEYRIEGGTFQPTNVSTAFNETFQFNKLTYLPETYIGNIDFRVLIDSDATVTGEEVYSNIIYYNIIPCPPFLTTTPVESKTTCIYKNDGKVTLSFDRKLVDNESFLFSFYTKDNVLLPTPAYTIDSTNKIYTFLDLSQGDYYIKYQTFIGAQQTSINALPNPTFNISSETALSFEIIEVQPSCNNKPGTIQIKASGGTSPYYYSINSGTEVEFTSITNEISAPAGDYYIKVTDKKSCIDTSGIDIQI
;
A
#
# COMPACT_ATOMS: atom_id res chain seq x y z
N MET A 1 15.43 13.95 -44.36
CA MET A 1 14.33 12.97 -44.24
C MET A 1 13.52 12.97 -45.53
N ARG A 2 13.84 12.11 -46.51
CA ARG A 2 12.96 11.85 -47.66
C ARG A 2 12.37 10.45 -47.48
N THR A 3 11.08 10.42 -47.13
CA THR A 3 10.25 9.21 -47.17
C THR A 3 10.05 8.84 -48.63
N ASN A 4 10.40 7.63 -49.04
CA ASN A 4 9.96 7.12 -50.33
C ASN A 4 9.09 5.89 -50.11
N THR A 5 7.81 6.07 -50.42
CA THR A 5 6.79 5.04 -50.57
C THR A 5 7.17 4.15 -51.74
N GLY A 6 7.60 2.93 -51.44
CA GLY A 6 7.84 1.87 -52.40
C GLY A 6 7.73 0.53 -51.70
N ASP A 7 6.53 -0.04 -51.70
CA ASP A 7 6.08 -1.44 -51.51
C ASP A 7 6.77 -2.40 -50.53
N SER A 8 7.65 -1.93 -49.65
CA SER A 8 8.18 -2.73 -48.54
C SER A 8 8.69 -1.85 -47.38
N GLY A 9 7.92 -0.83 -46.99
CA GLY A 9 7.92 -0.18 -45.67
C GLY A 9 9.24 0.27 -45.02
N GLY A 10 10.36 0.40 -45.74
CA GLY A 10 11.66 0.73 -45.15
C GLY A 10 11.87 2.23 -44.93
N TYR A 11 12.41 2.62 -43.78
CA TYR A 11 13.14 3.88 -43.67
C TYR A 11 14.49 3.72 -44.37
N ARG A 12 14.75 4.60 -45.35
CA ARG A 12 16.08 4.77 -45.94
C ARG A 12 16.71 6.01 -45.32
N LEU A 13 17.61 5.85 -44.35
CA LEU A 13 18.60 6.89 -44.09
C LEU A 13 19.70 6.76 -45.14
N SER A 14 19.81 7.79 -45.98
CA SER A 14 20.97 7.96 -46.85
C SER A 14 22.12 8.47 -45.97
N TYR A 15 22.87 7.58 -45.32
CA TYR A 15 24.11 7.97 -44.65
C TYR A 15 25.30 7.13 -45.12
N PHE A 16 26.37 7.88 -45.44
CA PHE A 16 27.68 7.54 -46.03
C PHE A 16 27.70 6.84 -47.41
N PRO A 17 28.10 7.56 -48.49
CA PRO A 17 28.68 6.90 -49.65
C PRO A 17 30.08 6.43 -49.27
N ASN A 18 30.20 5.31 -48.57
CA ASN A 18 31.44 4.54 -48.57
C ASN A 18 31.38 3.56 -49.74
N GLY A 19 31.49 4.11 -50.96
CA GLY A 19 31.31 3.36 -52.21
C GLY A 19 29.87 3.29 -52.72
N ASN A 20 29.50 2.17 -53.34
CA ASN A 20 28.28 1.98 -54.15
C ASN A 20 27.09 1.33 -53.38
N TYR A 21 27.08 1.32 -52.05
CA TYR A 21 26.06 0.60 -51.25
C TYR A 21 24.85 1.49 -50.88
N PHE A 22 23.67 0.88 -50.84
CA PHE A 22 22.37 1.43 -50.43
C PHE A 22 21.88 0.71 -49.19
N TYR A 23 21.51 1.44 -48.15
CA TYR A 23 21.06 0.86 -46.88
C TYR A 23 19.55 1.07 -46.68
N GLN A 24 18.89 0.09 -46.06
CA GLN A 24 17.48 0.12 -45.72
C GLN A 24 17.27 -0.54 -44.36
N TYR A 25 16.46 0.07 -43.50
CA TYR A 25 16.04 -0.54 -42.24
C TYR A 25 14.56 -0.30 -41.98
N TRP A 26 13.95 -1.11 -41.13
CA TRP A 26 12.60 -0.87 -40.63
C TRP A 26 12.45 -1.39 -39.20
N ILE A 27 11.56 -0.75 -38.46
CA ILE A 27 11.24 -1.08 -37.08
C ILE A 27 9.73 -1.29 -37.02
N LYS A 28 9.27 -2.34 -36.34
CA LYS A 28 7.85 -2.66 -36.18
C LYS A 28 7.49 -2.85 -34.72
N ALA A 29 6.22 -2.61 -34.40
CA ALA A 29 5.57 -3.06 -33.18
C ALA A 29 4.31 -3.84 -33.55
N ASN A 30 4.18 -5.06 -33.02
CA ASN A 30 3.02 -5.93 -33.26
C ASN A 30 2.69 -6.09 -34.77
N GLY A 31 3.72 -6.20 -35.60
CA GLY A 31 3.60 -6.35 -37.05
C GLY A 31 3.41 -5.05 -37.85
N ASN A 32 3.11 -3.93 -37.19
CA ASN A 32 2.94 -2.62 -37.84
C ASN A 32 4.26 -1.85 -37.90
N LEU A 33 4.51 -1.18 -39.03
CA LEU A 33 5.68 -0.32 -39.19
C LEU A 33 5.62 0.86 -38.21
N LEU A 34 6.71 1.10 -37.50
CA LEU A 34 6.89 2.26 -36.66
C LEU A 34 7.77 3.31 -37.33
N ASN A 35 7.34 4.55 -37.20
CA ASN A 35 8.07 5.73 -37.62
C ASN A 35 8.68 6.36 -36.36
N PRO A 36 9.99 6.70 -36.34
CA PRO A 36 10.54 7.41 -35.20
C PRO A 36 9.87 8.77 -35.10
N ILE A 37 9.37 9.09 -33.91
CA ILE A 37 8.83 10.41 -33.61
C ILE A 37 9.95 11.45 -33.49
N LYS A 38 11.16 11.00 -33.16
CA LYS A 38 12.35 11.84 -33.05
C LYS A 38 13.63 11.04 -33.29
N ALA A 39 14.62 11.71 -33.90
CA ALA A 39 15.98 11.23 -34.02
C ALA A 39 16.91 12.25 -33.33
N ALA A 40 17.77 11.74 -32.45
CA ALA A 40 18.58 12.52 -31.51
C ALA A 40 19.98 11.89 -31.44
N GLY A 41 20.96 12.43 -32.18
CA GLY A 41 22.27 11.77 -32.31
C GLY A 41 22.13 10.33 -32.84
N GLU A 42 22.60 9.35 -32.06
CA GLU A 42 22.50 7.91 -32.33
C GLU A 42 21.21 7.27 -31.78
N TYR A 43 20.25 8.07 -31.30
CA TYR A 43 19.00 7.58 -30.72
C TYR A 43 17.81 7.74 -31.67
N LEU A 44 17.08 6.65 -31.90
CA LEU A 44 15.79 6.65 -32.59
C LEU A 44 14.68 6.38 -31.57
N ILE A 45 13.73 7.30 -31.49
CA ILE A 45 12.72 7.31 -30.42
C ILE A 45 11.33 7.06 -31.01
N PHE A 46 10.57 6.18 -30.38
CA PHE A 46 9.26 5.72 -30.83
C PHE A 46 8.19 5.96 -29.77
N ASP A 47 6.95 6.20 -30.22
CA ASP A 47 5.76 6.39 -29.39
C ASP A 47 5.11 5.08 -28.89
N GLN A 48 5.63 3.96 -29.38
CA GLN A 48 5.20 2.61 -29.04
C GLN A 48 6.43 1.74 -28.78
N LYS A 49 6.27 0.66 -28.01
CA LYS A 49 7.34 -0.30 -27.76
C LYS A 49 7.66 -1.09 -29.04
N PRO A 50 8.86 -0.95 -29.62
CA PRO A 50 9.25 -1.74 -30.78
C PRO A 50 9.39 -3.22 -30.43
N THR A 51 9.05 -4.10 -31.37
CA THR A 51 9.10 -5.57 -31.21
C THR A 51 9.99 -6.25 -32.25
N THR A 52 10.20 -5.62 -33.41
CA THR A 52 11.02 -6.15 -34.51
C THR A 52 11.86 -5.06 -35.15
N TYR A 53 13.09 -5.40 -35.49
CA TYR A 53 14.06 -4.53 -36.17
C TYR A 53 14.69 -5.32 -37.31
N HIS A 54 14.84 -4.66 -38.45
CA HIS A 54 15.49 -5.23 -39.61
C HIS A 54 16.39 -4.19 -40.27
N PHE A 55 17.55 -4.64 -40.74
CA PHE A 55 18.51 -3.88 -41.52
C PHE A 55 18.99 -4.69 -42.73
N SER A 56 19.17 -4.02 -43.87
CA SER A 56 19.75 -4.60 -45.08
C SER A 56 20.61 -3.59 -45.83
N ALA A 57 21.75 -4.02 -46.36
CA ALA A 57 22.57 -3.29 -47.31
C ALA A 57 22.49 -3.93 -48.70
N TYR A 58 22.50 -3.11 -49.75
CA TYR A 58 22.42 -3.53 -51.15
C TYR A 58 23.37 -2.73 -52.03
N ARG A 59 24.16 -3.39 -52.89
CA ARG A 59 24.99 -2.72 -53.90
C ARG A 59 24.48 -3.00 -55.31
N PRO A 60 23.99 -2.00 -56.06
CA PRO A 60 23.80 -2.16 -57.49
C PRO A 60 25.18 -2.22 -58.15
N GLU A 61 25.46 -3.34 -58.79
CA GLU A 61 26.64 -3.48 -59.63
C GLU A 61 26.54 -2.48 -60.80
N SER A 62 27.49 -1.54 -60.87
CA SER A 62 27.88 -0.95 -62.14
C SER A 62 28.96 -1.86 -62.73
N TYR A 63 28.82 -2.20 -64.02
CA TYR A 63 29.71 -3.00 -64.88
C TYR A 63 29.24 -4.41 -65.27
N SER A 64 28.56 -4.46 -66.43
CA SER A 64 28.74 -5.46 -67.50
C SER A 64 29.36 -6.81 -67.12
N CYS A 65 28.58 -7.68 -66.49
CA CYS A 65 28.88 -9.10 -66.38
C CYS A 65 28.40 -9.83 -67.64
N SER A 66 29.23 -10.75 -68.16
CA SER A 66 28.94 -11.61 -69.32
C SER A 66 28.63 -13.05 -68.87
N GLY A 67 27.65 -13.17 -67.98
CA GLY A 67 27.12 -14.42 -67.41
C GLY A 67 25.93 -14.08 -66.50
N PRO A 68 25.13 -15.05 -65.99
CA PRO A 68 23.89 -14.74 -65.28
C PRO A 68 24.20 -13.98 -63.97
N CYS A 69 24.15 -12.65 -64.03
CA CYS A 69 24.23 -11.77 -62.87
C CYS A 69 22.91 -11.92 -62.12
N GLY A 70 22.91 -12.83 -61.14
CA GLY A 70 21.70 -13.20 -60.40
C GLY A 70 21.89 -13.23 -58.90
N GLU A 71 22.98 -12.68 -58.35
CA GLU A 71 23.14 -12.56 -56.91
C GLU A 71 23.19 -11.09 -56.53
N GLU A 72 22.00 -10.54 -56.27
CA GLU A 72 21.84 -9.30 -55.53
C GLU A 72 22.55 -9.47 -54.18
N TRP A 73 23.61 -8.69 -53.94
CA TRP A 73 24.31 -8.70 -52.67
C TRP A 73 23.42 -8.07 -51.60
N SER A 74 22.63 -8.88 -50.90
CA SER A 74 21.86 -8.46 -49.73
C SER A 74 22.48 -9.06 -48.46
N SER A 75 23.08 -8.21 -47.63
CA SER A 75 23.51 -8.56 -46.28
C SER A 75 22.53 -7.91 -45.30
N GLY A 76 22.04 -8.65 -44.29
CA GLY A 76 21.01 -8.12 -43.39
C GLY A 76 21.02 -8.73 -41.99
N LEU A 77 20.46 -7.98 -41.04
CA LEU A 77 20.27 -8.34 -39.65
C LEU A 77 18.79 -8.19 -39.30
N GLU A 78 18.16 -9.26 -38.80
CA GLU A 78 16.78 -9.22 -38.30
C GLU A 78 16.75 -9.67 -36.84
N VAL A 79 16.13 -8.85 -36.00
CA VAL A 79 15.96 -9.10 -34.57
C VAL A 79 14.48 -9.10 -34.28
N ASN A 80 13.98 -10.26 -33.90
CA ASN A 80 12.57 -10.48 -33.55
C ASN A 80 12.39 -10.62 -32.04
N ASN A 81 11.26 -10.13 -31.54
CA ASN A 81 10.86 -10.25 -30.14
C ASN A 81 11.89 -9.69 -29.14
N PHE A 82 12.60 -8.61 -29.46
CA PHE A 82 13.47 -7.97 -28.48
C PHE A 82 12.60 -7.33 -27.38
N ASN A 83 12.62 -7.94 -26.19
CA ASN A 83 11.77 -7.57 -25.07
C ASN A 83 12.45 -6.58 -24.12
N VAL A 84 12.85 -5.43 -24.66
CA VAL A 84 13.50 -4.37 -23.90
C VAL A 84 12.98 -3.03 -24.41
N ASN A 85 12.74 -2.06 -23.53
CA ASN A 85 12.32 -0.69 -23.91
C ASN A 85 13.40 0.04 -24.75
N CYS A 86 14.54 -0.62 -24.92
CA CYS A 86 15.84 -0.06 -25.24
C CYS A 86 16.66 -1.14 -25.96
N TYR A 87 17.00 -0.93 -27.21
CA TYR A 87 17.77 -1.89 -27.99
C TYR A 87 18.91 -1.18 -28.72
N ASN A 88 20.16 -1.57 -28.42
CA ASN A 88 21.30 -1.12 -29.22
C ASN A 88 21.39 -2.00 -30.46
N ALA A 89 21.10 -1.43 -31.63
CA ALA A 89 21.32 -2.06 -32.91
C ALA A 89 22.81 -1.93 -33.25
N SER A 90 23.55 -3.02 -33.03
CA SER A 90 24.94 -3.19 -33.46
C SER A 90 25.14 -4.59 -34.05
N GLY A 91 26.10 -4.74 -34.97
CA GLY A 91 26.40 -6.02 -35.58
C GLY A 91 27.18 -5.91 -36.89
N GLY A 92 27.52 -7.08 -37.45
CA GLY A 92 28.08 -7.19 -38.80
C GLY A 92 27.18 -8.07 -39.65
N ALA A 93 26.81 -7.61 -40.83
CA ALA A 93 26.08 -8.44 -41.76
C ALA A 93 27.08 -9.41 -42.45
N THR A 94 26.77 -10.70 -42.45
CA THR A 94 27.63 -11.73 -43.06
C THR A 94 27.16 -12.06 -44.47
N GLY A 95 28.08 -11.98 -45.42
CA GLY A 95 27.94 -12.42 -46.81
C GLY A 95 29.30 -12.89 -47.34
N TYR A 96 29.41 -13.29 -48.60
CA TYR A 96 30.67 -13.69 -49.25
C TYR A 96 31.59 -12.46 -49.50
N GLY A 97 31.96 -11.71 -48.47
CA GLY A 97 32.74 -10.47 -48.56
C GLY A 97 33.23 -9.98 -47.19
N PRO A 98 33.98 -8.87 -47.12
CA PRO A 98 34.38 -8.29 -45.84
C PRO A 98 33.13 -7.95 -45.00
N VAL A 99 33.19 -8.23 -43.70
CA VAL A 99 32.10 -7.98 -42.74
C VAL A 99 31.67 -6.52 -42.84
N GLU A 100 30.42 -6.28 -43.20
CA GLU A 100 29.87 -4.93 -43.36
C GLU A 100 29.22 -4.50 -42.04
N ILE A 101 29.66 -3.35 -41.51
CA ILE A 101 29.32 -2.88 -40.16
C ILE A 101 27.92 -2.27 -40.17
N VAL A 102 27.02 -2.78 -39.34
CA VAL A 102 25.71 -2.18 -39.08
C VAL A 102 25.94 -0.85 -38.36
N PRO A 103 25.29 0.25 -38.77
CA PRO A 103 25.40 1.52 -38.05
C PRO A 103 24.96 1.32 -36.60
N GLU A 104 25.78 1.76 -35.66
CA GLU A 104 25.49 1.70 -34.23
C GLU A 104 24.46 2.79 -33.89
N PHE A 105 23.29 2.38 -33.43
CA PHE A 105 22.26 3.29 -32.93
C PHE A 105 21.39 2.60 -31.88
N SER A 106 20.78 3.40 -31.01
CA SER A 106 19.91 2.94 -29.94
C SER A 106 18.45 3.23 -30.25
N ILE A 107 17.62 2.19 -30.21
CA ILE A 107 16.17 2.25 -30.34
C ILE A 107 15.59 2.43 -28.93
N ILE A 108 14.84 3.51 -28.72
CA ILE A 108 14.20 3.85 -27.44
C ILE A 108 12.68 3.89 -27.61
N SER A 109 11.95 3.19 -26.74
CA SER A 109 10.52 3.41 -26.57
C SER A 109 10.26 4.52 -25.57
N ASN A 110 9.32 5.41 -25.87
CA ASN A 110 8.86 6.42 -24.91
C ASN A 110 7.92 5.82 -23.83
N GLN A 111 7.57 4.53 -23.88
CA GLN A 111 6.74 3.87 -22.87
C GLN A 111 7.53 3.52 -21.59
N VAL A 112 8.12 4.54 -20.98
CA VAL A 112 9.11 4.45 -19.91
C VAL A 112 8.46 4.33 -18.52
N LEU A 113 7.22 4.81 -18.36
CA LEU A 113 6.50 4.82 -17.10
C LEU A 113 5.56 3.61 -16.98
N ALA A 114 5.70 2.87 -15.87
CA ALA A 114 4.79 1.80 -15.48
C ALA A 114 4.14 2.13 -14.13
N PHE A 115 2.92 1.64 -13.90
CA PHE A 115 2.32 1.65 -12.57
C PHE A 115 3.12 0.72 -11.67
N PRO A 116 3.74 1.21 -10.57
CA PRO A 116 4.58 0.35 -9.72
C PRO A 116 3.81 -0.83 -9.14
N ASN A 117 2.52 -0.63 -8.79
CA ASN A 117 1.72 -1.60 -8.04
C ASN A 117 0.31 -1.84 -8.64
N GLY A 118 -0.03 -1.27 -9.80
CA GLY A 118 -1.38 -1.31 -10.36
C GLY A 118 -2.42 -0.45 -9.61
N GLU A 119 -2.00 0.28 -8.58
CA GLU A 119 -2.84 1.25 -7.87
C GLU A 119 -3.07 2.49 -8.73
N THR A 120 -4.31 2.98 -8.75
CA THR A 120 -4.72 4.15 -9.54
C THR A 120 -5.00 5.37 -8.66
N GLY A 121 -4.63 5.36 -7.38
CA GLY A 121 -4.83 6.51 -6.50
C GLY A 121 -3.94 6.51 -5.25
N PHE A 122 -3.71 7.70 -4.70
CA PHE A 122 -2.89 7.94 -3.51
C PHE A 122 -3.38 9.20 -2.79
N CYS A 123 -3.08 9.35 -1.49
CA CYS A 123 -3.58 10.49 -0.72
C CYS A 123 -2.53 11.55 -0.34
N ASP A 124 -1.29 11.12 -0.15
CA ASP A 124 -0.17 11.99 0.28
C ASP A 124 1.00 11.91 -0.71
N LYS A 125 1.55 10.71 -0.89
CA LYS A 125 2.73 10.50 -1.75
C LYS A 125 2.56 9.32 -2.68
N VAL A 126 3.22 9.39 -3.82
CA VAL A 126 3.36 8.28 -4.76
C VAL A 126 4.81 8.16 -5.20
N ASN A 127 5.31 6.94 -5.22
CA ASN A 127 6.63 6.64 -5.79
C ASN A 127 6.46 6.42 -7.28
N LEU A 128 7.22 7.15 -8.08
CA LEU A 128 7.24 7.07 -9.53
C LEU A 128 8.64 6.62 -9.96
N GLN A 129 8.71 5.76 -10.96
CA GLN A 129 9.98 5.25 -11.47
C GLN A 129 9.92 5.15 -12.99
N THR A 130 11.05 5.41 -13.63
CA THR A 130 11.25 5.29 -15.07
C THR A 130 12.06 4.04 -15.38
N THR A 131 11.76 3.41 -16.52
CA THR A 131 12.55 2.30 -17.08
C THR A 131 13.32 2.78 -18.30
N GLY A 132 14.63 3.03 -18.14
CA GLY A 132 15.51 3.57 -19.19
C GLY A 132 16.43 2.55 -19.87
N CYS A 133 17.37 3.06 -20.69
CA CYS A 133 18.13 2.27 -21.67
C CYS A 133 19.61 2.12 -21.41
N THR A 134 20.27 3.21 -21.07
CA THR A 134 21.74 3.30 -21.15
C THR A 134 22.38 3.61 -19.79
N GLY A 135 21.59 3.71 -18.72
CA GLY A 135 22.06 4.16 -17.40
C GLY A 135 22.49 5.64 -17.34
N THR A 136 22.73 6.27 -18.49
CA THR A 136 23.19 7.67 -18.65
C THR A 136 22.07 8.68 -18.84
N GLN A 137 20.85 8.21 -19.10
CA GLN A 137 19.67 9.06 -19.29
C GLN A 137 19.30 9.80 -18.00
N ARG A 138 18.79 11.02 -18.16
CA ARG A 138 18.12 11.77 -17.10
C ARG A 138 16.65 11.97 -17.42
N PHE A 139 15.83 11.89 -16.38
CA PHE A 139 14.38 12.03 -16.48
C PHE A 139 13.94 13.23 -15.67
N TYR A 140 13.37 14.22 -16.33
CA TYR A 140 12.83 15.42 -15.68
C TYR A 140 11.32 15.26 -15.52
N TRP A 141 10.85 15.31 -14.28
CA TRP A 141 9.47 14.98 -13.96
C TRP A 141 8.52 16.17 -14.19
N GLU A 142 7.38 15.87 -14.78
CA GLU A 142 6.30 16.82 -14.99
C GLU A 142 4.96 16.24 -14.55
N TYR A 143 4.06 17.11 -14.12
CA TYR A 143 2.70 16.74 -13.75
C TYR A 143 1.68 17.73 -14.29
N ARG A 144 0.42 17.31 -14.39
CA ARG A 144 -0.71 18.22 -14.62
C ARG A 144 -1.93 17.76 -13.85
N ILE A 145 -2.80 18.71 -13.53
CA ILE A 145 -4.10 18.47 -12.90
C ILE A 145 -5.22 18.56 -13.94
N GLU A 146 -6.20 17.67 -13.85
CA GLU A 146 -7.45 17.70 -14.65
C GLU A 146 -7.24 17.94 -16.16
N GLY A 147 -6.20 17.33 -16.75
CA GLY A 147 -5.90 17.44 -18.18
C GLY A 147 -5.35 18.80 -18.62
N GLY A 148 -4.96 19.68 -17.70
CA GLY A 148 -4.37 20.99 -17.98
C GLY A 148 -2.96 20.94 -18.60
N THR A 149 -2.20 22.02 -18.45
CA THR A 149 -0.83 22.11 -18.97
C THR A 149 0.15 21.45 -18.00
N PHE A 150 1.07 20.64 -18.54
CA PHE A 150 2.16 20.06 -17.75
C PHE A 150 3.06 21.14 -17.13
N GLN A 151 3.35 20.96 -15.85
CA GLN A 151 4.20 21.80 -15.03
C GLN A 151 5.43 20.99 -14.61
N PRO A 152 6.64 21.59 -14.62
CA PRO A 152 7.83 20.92 -14.15
C PRO A 152 7.81 20.76 -12.63
N THR A 153 8.29 19.62 -12.12
CA THR A 153 8.57 19.45 -10.69
C THR A 153 9.95 20.01 -10.29
N ASN A 154 10.78 20.35 -11.28
CA ASN A 154 12.21 20.67 -11.15
C ASN A 154 13.05 19.56 -10.52
N VAL A 155 12.55 18.32 -10.52
CA VAL A 155 13.27 17.13 -10.06
C VAL A 155 13.72 16.34 -11.28
N SER A 156 14.99 15.98 -11.29
CA SER A 156 15.56 15.03 -12.25
C SER A 156 15.98 13.76 -11.52
N THR A 157 15.69 12.60 -12.10
CA THR A 157 16.20 11.32 -11.61
C THR A 157 17.08 10.65 -12.66
N ALA A 158 18.05 9.88 -12.17
CA ALA A 158 18.82 8.96 -12.98
C ALA A 158 18.00 7.70 -13.33
N PHE A 159 18.62 6.80 -14.08
CA PHE A 159 18.08 5.48 -14.38
C PHE A 159 17.74 4.68 -13.10
N ASN A 160 16.55 4.06 -13.07
CA ASN A 160 16.01 3.27 -11.95
C ASN A 160 15.93 4.01 -10.61
N GLU A 161 16.19 5.31 -10.57
CA GLU A 161 16.00 6.10 -9.37
C GLU A 161 14.50 6.42 -9.20
N THR A 162 14.01 6.24 -7.97
CA THR A 162 12.61 6.49 -7.63
C THR A 162 12.43 7.98 -7.32
N PHE A 163 11.51 8.62 -8.01
CA PHE A 163 11.00 9.94 -7.64
C PHE A 163 9.78 9.79 -6.74
N GLN A 164 9.86 10.29 -5.50
CA GLN A 164 8.70 10.38 -4.63
C GLN A 164 7.99 11.73 -4.85
N PHE A 165 6.84 11.69 -5.50
CA PHE A 165 5.97 12.87 -5.58
C PHE A 165 5.24 13.04 -4.24
N ASN A 166 5.38 14.22 -3.63
CA ASN A 166 4.70 14.61 -2.40
C ASN A 166 3.63 15.66 -2.72
N LYS A 167 2.36 15.32 -2.49
CA LYS A 167 1.21 16.19 -2.79
C LYS A 167 1.40 17.61 -2.24
N LEU A 168 1.76 17.73 -0.96
CA LEU A 168 1.84 19.04 -0.29
C LEU A 168 2.99 19.92 -0.80
N THR A 169 3.94 19.35 -1.55
CA THR A 169 5.01 20.11 -2.20
C THR A 169 4.55 20.82 -3.47
N TYR A 170 3.61 20.22 -4.21
CA TYR A 170 3.24 20.66 -5.55
C TYR A 170 1.79 21.15 -5.66
N LEU A 171 0.92 20.74 -4.75
CA LEU A 171 -0.52 20.97 -4.82
C LEU A 171 -1.06 21.52 -3.48
N PRO A 172 -2.19 22.25 -3.50
CA PRO A 172 -2.89 22.63 -2.28
C PRO A 172 -3.28 21.41 -1.44
N GLU A 173 -3.27 21.56 -0.12
CA GLU A 173 -3.66 20.51 0.83
C GLU A 173 -5.07 19.95 0.55
N THR A 174 -5.98 20.82 0.12
CA THR A 174 -7.37 20.50 -0.19
C THR A 174 -7.59 19.85 -1.55
N TYR A 175 -6.56 19.72 -2.40
CA TYR A 175 -6.74 19.17 -3.74
C TYR A 175 -7.06 17.67 -3.72
N ILE A 176 -8.12 17.29 -4.42
CA ILE A 176 -8.59 15.93 -4.66
C ILE A 176 -8.98 15.91 -6.14
N GLY A 177 -8.61 14.88 -6.89
CA GLY A 177 -8.88 14.82 -8.32
C GLY A 177 -7.81 14.12 -9.13
N ASN A 178 -7.89 14.23 -10.46
CA ASN A 178 -7.01 13.52 -11.36
C ASN A 178 -5.69 14.25 -11.56
N ILE A 179 -4.58 13.52 -11.42
CA ILE A 179 -3.24 13.98 -11.72
C ILE A 179 -2.58 13.05 -12.74
N ASP A 180 -1.94 13.66 -13.73
CA ASP A 180 -1.16 12.95 -14.73
C ASP A 180 0.33 13.24 -14.51
N PHE A 181 1.16 12.24 -14.77
CA PHE A 181 2.62 12.35 -14.75
C PHE A 181 3.20 11.96 -16.10
N ARG A 182 4.26 12.66 -16.49
CA ARG A 182 5.16 12.26 -17.58
C ARG A 182 6.58 12.67 -17.23
N VAL A 183 7.54 12.17 -17.99
CA VAL A 183 8.92 12.64 -17.90
C VAL A 183 9.39 13.18 -19.25
N LEU A 184 10.16 14.26 -19.21
CA LEU A 184 11.02 14.68 -20.29
C LEU A 184 12.30 13.83 -20.22
N ILE A 185 12.63 13.15 -21.30
CA ILE A 185 13.76 12.23 -21.41
C ILE A 185 14.91 13.00 -22.05
N ASP A 186 15.97 13.23 -21.28
CA ASP A 186 17.24 13.70 -21.79
C ASP A 186 18.08 12.48 -22.16
N SER A 187 18.13 12.21 -23.48
CA SER A 187 18.84 11.05 -24.03
C SER A 187 20.33 11.29 -24.21
N ASP A 188 20.72 12.57 -24.31
CA ASP A 188 22.09 13.04 -24.43
C ASP A 188 22.22 14.44 -23.83
N ALA A 189 22.87 14.51 -22.66
CA ALA A 189 23.07 15.77 -21.93
C ALA A 189 23.89 16.83 -22.71
N THR A 190 24.48 16.47 -23.85
CA THR A 190 25.19 17.39 -24.74
C THR A 190 24.30 18.02 -25.81
N VAL A 191 23.07 17.52 -25.99
CA VAL A 191 22.10 18.01 -26.98
C VAL A 191 21.06 18.90 -26.29
N THR A 192 21.02 20.17 -26.68
CA THR A 192 20.03 21.13 -26.15
C THR A 192 18.76 21.13 -27.00
N GLY A 193 17.58 21.11 -26.36
CA GLY A 193 16.27 21.17 -27.04
C GLY A 193 15.60 19.81 -27.30
N GLU A 194 16.01 18.75 -26.60
CA GLU A 194 15.36 17.45 -26.72
C GLU A 194 14.00 17.39 -26.00
N GLU A 195 12.93 17.87 -26.65
CA GLU A 195 11.56 17.63 -26.18
C GLU A 195 11.07 16.21 -26.52
N VAL A 196 11.56 15.20 -25.78
CA VAL A 196 11.07 13.82 -25.87
C VAL A 196 10.33 13.49 -24.57
N TYR A 197 9.05 13.17 -24.65
CA TYR A 197 8.26 12.84 -23.47
C TYR A 197 7.92 11.35 -23.43
N SER A 198 7.84 10.81 -22.20
CA SER A 198 7.31 9.47 -21.97
C SER A 198 5.82 9.36 -22.29
N ASN A 199 5.28 8.13 -22.22
CA ASN A 199 3.87 7.90 -21.99
C ASN A 199 3.39 8.64 -20.72
N ILE A 200 2.09 8.89 -20.65
CA ILE A 200 1.44 9.50 -19.49
C ILE A 200 0.87 8.40 -18.61
N ILE A 201 1.10 8.49 -17.29
CA ILE A 201 0.40 7.70 -16.29
C ILE A 201 -0.50 8.63 -15.48
N TYR A 202 -1.66 8.12 -15.04
CA TYR A 202 -2.66 8.89 -14.33
C TYR A 202 -2.93 8.29 -12.95
N TYR A 203 -3.17 9.13 -11.97
CA TYR A 203 -3.60 8.78 -10.63
C TYR A 203 -4.77 9.66 -10.20
N ASN A 204 -5.58 9.16 -9.28
CA ASN A 204 -6.54 9.97 -8.54
C ASN A 204 -5.97 10.30 -7.16
N ILE A 205 -5.85 11.59 -6.85
CA ILE A 205 -5.55 12.06 -5.51
C ILE A 205 -6.82 11.95 -4.67
N ILE A 206 -6.83 10.99 -3.75
CA ILE A 206 -7.97 10.68 -2.88
C ILE A 206 -7.73 11.24 -1.46
N PRO A 207 -8.77 11.47 -0.65
CA PRO A 207 -8.58 11.89 0.74
C PRO A 207 -7.79 10.88 1.56
N CYS A 208 -6.86 11.36 2.39
CA CYS A 208 -6.20 10.49 3.37
C CYS A 208 -7.20 10.09 4.45
N PRO A 209 -7.16 8.84 4.94
CA PRO A 209 -7.98 8.46 6.10
C PRO A 209 -7.67 9.40 7.26
N PRO A 210 -8.67 9.82 8.07
CA PRO A 210 -8.43 10.64 9.25
C PRO A 210 -7.40 9.99 10.16
N PHE A 211 -6.47 10.78 10.68
CA PHE A 211 -5.42 10.30 11.58
C PHE A 211 -5.93 10.25 13.02
N LEU A 212 -5.42 9.29 13.80
CA LEU A 212 -5.63 9.28 15.25
C LEU A 212 -4.87 10.45 15.87
N THR A 213 -5.56 11.27 16.67
CA THR A 213 -4.97 12.41 17.39
C THR A 213 -4.30 12.01 18.69
N THR A 214 -4.72 10.88 19.25
CA THR A 214 -4.18 10.29 20.49
C THR A 214 -4.05 8.79 20.34
N THR A 215 -3.30 8.16 21.23
CA THR A 215 -3.39 6.71 21.41
C THR A 215 -4.83 6.32 21.74
N PRO A 216 -5.27 5.10 21.36
CA PRO A 216 -6.59 4.60 21.76
C PRO A 216 -6.76 4.71 23.28
N VAL A 217 -7.95 5.11 23.74
CA VAL A 217 -8.26 5.26 25.17
C VAL A 217 -9.15 4.10 25.60
N GLU A 218 -8.61 3.23 26.45
CA GLU A 218 -9.27 2.02 26.95
C GLU A 218 -10.10 2.26 28.22
N SER A 219 -11.14 1.44 28.36
CA SER A 219 -11.81 1.16 29.63
C SER A 219 -11.65 -0.31 29.92
N LYS A 220 -11.29 -0.62 31.18
CA LYS A 220 -11.18 -1.99 31.65
C LYS A 220 -12.50 -2.75 31.55
N THR A 221 -12.42 -4.08 31.52
CA THR A 221 -13.58 -4.93 31.78
C THR A 221 -13.98 -4.79 33.24
N THR A 222 -15.29 -4.80 33.49
CA THR A 222 -15.86 -4.67 34.82
C THR A 222 -15.50 -5.86 35.72
N CYS A 223 -15.47 -7.06 35.14
CA CYS A 223 -15.03 -8.29 35.81
C CYS A 223 -14.04 -9.05 34.91
N ILE A 224 -13.21 -9.91 35.51
CA ILE A 224 -12.21 -10.72 34.78
C ILE A 224 -12.79 -11.62 33.67
N TYR A 225 -14.06 -12.01 33.81
CA TYR A 225 -14.77 -12.90 32.88
C TYR A 225 -15.84 -12.18 32.04
N LYS A 226 -15.97 -10.86 32.20
CA LYS A 226 -16.88 -10.05 31.36
C LYS A 226 -16.12 -9.50 30.17
N ASN A 227 -16.86 -9.32 29.07
CA ASN A 227 -16.37 -8.73 27.84
C ASN A 227 -17.03 -7.37 27.64
N ASP A 228 -16.96 -6.47 28.61
CA ASP A 228 -17.59 -5.15 28.59
C ASP A 228 -16.58 -4.00 28.59
N GLY A 229 -15.31 -4.33 28.28
CA GLY A 229 -14.27 -3.36 28.03
C GLY A 229 -14.56 -2.53 26.78
N LYS A 230 -13.95 -1.36 26.71
CA LYS A 230 -14.19 -0.40 25.62
C LYS A 230 -12.88 0.18 25.14
N VAL A 231 -12.85 0.61 23.88
CA VAL A 231 -11.76 1.44 23.37
C VAL A 231 -12.33 2.61 22.59
N THR A 232 -11.80 3.79 22.85
CA THR A 232 -12.21 5.04 22.21
C THR A 232 -11.11 5.56 21.31
N LEU A 233 -11.46 5.83 20.06
CA LEU A 233 -10.59 6.40 19.04
C LEU A 233 -11.02 7.84 18.76
N SER A 234 -10.05 8.75 18.71
CA SER A 234 -10.26 10.17 18.41
C SER A 234 -9.52 10.53 17.13
N PHE A 235 -10.22 11.13 16.17
CA PHE A 235 -9.67 11.48 14.86
C PHE A 235 -9.49 12.99 14.68
N ASP A 236 -8.56 13.36 13.81
CA ASP A 236 -8.16 14.75 13.52
C ASP A 236 -9.24 15.53 12.75
N ARG A 237 -9.96 14.85 11.86
CA ARG A 237 -11.03 15.43 11.05
C ARG A 237 -12.31 14.60 11.08
N LYS A 238 -13.40 15.26 10.67
CA LYS A 238 -14.68 14.58 10.40
C LYS A 238 -14.57 13.83 9.07
N LEU A 239 -15.38 12.79 8.93
CA LEU A 239 -15.62 12.17 7.64
C LEU A 239 -16.33 13.17 6.72
N VAL A 240 -15.93 13.21 5.46
CA VAL A 240 -16.64 14.00 4.43
C VAL A 240 -17.90 13.26 3.95
N ASP A 241 -18.75 13.92 3.17
CA ASP A 241 -19.97 13.30 2.66
C ASP A 241 -19.68 12.01 1.87
N ASN A 242 -20.45 10.97 2.15
CA ASN A 242 -20.27 9.60 1.63
C ASN A 242 -18.92 8.93 1.99
N GLU A 243 -18.14 9.50 2.91
CA GLU A 243 -16.97 8.83 3.47
C GLU A 243 -17.37 7.91 4.63
N SER A 244 -16.83 6.70 4.67
CA SER A 244 -17.06 5.72 5.74
C SER A 244 -15.77 5.02 6.13
N PHE A 245 -15.62 4.66 7.41
CA PHE A 245 -14.51 3.82 7.85
C PHE A 245 -14.82 2.34 7.62
N LEU A 246 -13.78 1.59 7.26
CA LEU A 246 -13.72 0.15 7.43
C LEU A 246 -12.67 -0.17 8.49
N PHE A 247 -13.10 -0.67 9.63
CA PHE A 247 -12.23 -1.11 10.72
C PHE A 247 -12.02 -2.62 10.68
N SER A 248 -10.78 -3.05 10.83
CA SER A 248 -10.39 -4.45 11.01
C SER A 248 -9.65 -4.61 12.34
N PHE A 249 -10.25 -5.38 13.24
CA PHE A 249 -9.73 -5.62 14.59
C PHE A 249 -8.94 -6.91 14.64
N TYR A 250 -7.81 -6.90 15.34
CA TYR A 250 -6.97 -8.08 15.50
C TYR A 250 -6.51 -8.24 16.93
N THR A 251 -6.30 -9.49 17.35
CA THR A 251 -5.48 -9.77 18.53
C THR A 251 -4.01 -9.49 18.21
N LYS A 252 -3.17 -9.33 19.24
CA LYS A 252 -1.70 -9.19 19.09
C LYS A 252 -1.04 -10.35 18.32
N ASP A 253 -1.66 -11.53 18.34
CA ASP A 253 -1.23 -12.72 17.60
C ASP A 253 -1.72 -12.74 16.13
N ASN A 254 -2.19 -11.59 15.62
CA ASN A 254 -2.70 -11.40 14.26
C ASN A 254 -3.98 -12.20 13.93
N VAL A 255 -4.78 -12.58 14.94
CA VAL A 255 -6.08 -13.22 14.69
C VAL A 255 -7.12 -12.13 14.40
N LEU A 256 -7.74 -12.19 13.22
CA LEU A 256 -8.82 -11.27 12.83
C LEU A 256 -10.06 -11.54 13.66
N LEU A 257 -10.62 -10.47 14.23
CA LEU A 257 -11.86 -10.48 15.00
C LEU A 257 -13.01 -9.87 14.18
N PRO A 258 -14.26 -10.29 14.41
CA PRO A 258 -15.41 -9.53 13.96
C PRO A 258 -15.32 -8.08 14.46
N THR A 259 -15.69 -7.11 13.63
CA THR A 259 -15.69 -5.71 14.02
C THR A 259 -16.66 -5.52 15.20
N PRO A 260 -16.20 -5.06 16.38
CA PRO A 260 -17.05 -4.86 17.54
C PRO A 260 -18.13 -3.81 17.26
N ALA A 261 -19.24 -3.89 18.00
CA ALA A 261 -20.23 -2.82 17.99
C ALA A 261 -19.59 -1.51 18.47
N TYR A 262 -20.01 -0.38 17.90
CA TYR A 262 -19.46 0.92 18.26
C TYR A 262 -20.49 2.04 18.17
N THR A 263 -20.24 3.10 18.94
CA THR A 263 -21.00 4.35 18.90
C THR A 263 -20.16 5.47 18.29
N ILE A 264 -20.80 6.43 17.64
CA ILE A 264 -20.14 7.54 16.94
C ILE A 264 -20.58 8.87 17.55
N ASP A 265 -19.62 9.69 17.97
CA ASP A 265 -19.81 11.13 18.18
C ASP A 265 -19.13 11.87 17.04
N SER A 266 -19.90 12.14 15.98
CA SER A 266 -19.42 12.79 14.76
C SER A 266 -19.02 14.25 14.99
N THR A 267 -19.49 14.88 16.06
CA THR A 267 -19.15 16.27 16.38
C THR A 267 -17.73 16.34 16.91
N ASN A 268 -17.41 15.45 17.84
CA ASN A 268 -16.09 15.38 18.48
C ASN A 268 -15.11 14.46 17.74
N LYS A 269 -15.54 13.80 16.65
CA LYS A 269 -14.73 12.90 15.81
C LYS A 269 -14.29 11.64 16.58
N ILE A 270 -15.19 11.13 17.41
CA ILE A 270 -14.92 10.03 18.34
C ILE A 270 -15.70 8.78 17.94
N TYR A 271 -15.02 7.64 18.01
CA TYR A 271 -15.60 6.31 17.80
C TYR A 271 -15.28 5.45 19.02
N THR A 272 -16.30 4.92 19.69
CA THR A 272 -16.13 4.08 20.88
C THR A 272 -16.62 2.67 20.58
N PHE A 273 -15.69 1.72 20.55
CA PHE A 273 -15.96 0.29 20.39
C PHE A 273 -16.26 -0.32 21.76
N LEU A 274 -17.23 -1.22 21.76
CA LEU A 274 -17.82 -1.82 22.95
C LEU A 274 -17.57 -3.32 22.98
N ASP A 275 -17.90 -3.89 24.12
CA ASP A 275 -17.97 -5.33 24.37
C ASP A 275 -16.67 -6.10 24.10
N LEU A 276 -15.54 -5.48 24.46
CA LEU A 276 -14.21 -6.09 24.31
C LEU A 276 -13.84 -6.90 25.55
N SER A 277 -13.34 -8.12 25.34
CA SER A 277 -12.72 -8.94 26.36
C SER A 277 -11.34 -8.40 26.75
N GLN A 278 -10.81 -8.81 27.90
CA GLN A 278 -9.42 -8.53 28.23
C GLN A 278 -8.48 -9.08 27.15
N GLY A 279 -7.39 -8.36 26.87
CA GLY A 279 -6.39 -8.77 25.90
C GLY A 279 -5.64 -7.62 25.26
N ASP A 280 -4.61 -7.99 24.49
CA ASP A 280 -3.85 -7.06 23.65
C ASP A 280 -4.38 -7.10 22.22
N TYR A 281 -4.61 -5.92 21.65
CA TYR A 281 -5.21 -5.75 20.33
C TYR A 281 -4.45 -4.73 19.47
N TYR A 282 -4.65 -4.82 18.16
CA TYR A 282 -4.34 -3.75 17.24
C TYR A 282 -5.46 -3.58 16.21
N ILE A 283 -5.58 -2.36 15.66
CA ILE A 283 -6.60 -2.03 14.67
C ILE A 283 -5.92 -1.60 13.38
N LYS A 284 -6.49 -2.05 12.26
CA LYS A 284 -6.28 -1.44 10.95
C LYS A 284 -7.54 -0.72 10.55
N TYR A 285 -7.41 0.44 9.91
CA TYR A 285 -8.54 1.17 9.38
C TYR A 285 -8.20 1.81 8.05
N GLN A 286 -9.21 1.90 7.20
CA GLN A 286 -9.17 2.63 5.94
C GLN A 286 -10.50 3.36 5.79
N THR A 287 -10.54 4.41 4.97
CA THR A 287 -11.83 5.02 4.59
C THR A 287 -12.24 4.60 3.19
N PHE A 288 -13.49 4.86 2.85
CA PHE A 288 -14.06 4.68 1.53
C PHE A 288 -14.93 5.88 1.23
N ILE A 289 -14.89 6.37 0.00
CA ILE A 289 -15.85 7.36 -0.50
C ILE A 289 -16.75 6.66 -1.51
N GLY A 290 -17.99 6.42 -1.12
CA GLY A 290 -18.87 5.51 -1.86
C GLY A 290 -18.23 4.12 -1.98
N ALA A 291 -17.89 3.68 -3.19
CA ALA A 291 -17.25 2.39 -3.46
C ALA A 291 -15.72 2.48 -3.64
N GLN A 292 -15.13 3.67 -3.68
CA GLN A 292 -13.69 3.86 -3.89
C GLN A 292 -12.95 3.74 -2.56
N GLN A 293 -11.98 2.82 -2.48
CA GLN A 293 -11.11 2.73 -1.32
C GLN A 293 -10.25 3.99 -1.21
N THR A 294 -10.09 4.50 -0.01
CA THR A 294 -9.04 5.48 0.29
C THR A 294 -7.78 4.76 0.77
N SER A 295 -6.76 5.52 1.16
CA SER A 295 -5.56 4.96 1.76
C SER A 295 -5.85 4.26 3.10
N ILE A 296 -5.07 3.23 3.40
CA ILE A 296 -5.05 2.55 4.71
C ILE A 296 -4.26 3.42 5.70
N ASN A 297 -4.58 3.34 6.99
CA ASN A 297 -3.79 3.97 8.03
C ASN A 297 -2.30 3.64 7.89
N ALA A 298 -1.43 4.64 8.07
CA ALA A 298 0.00 4.44 8.05
C ALA A 298 0.44 3.49 9.18
N LEU A 299 1.50 2.72 8.94
CA LEU A 299 2.16 1.91 9.97
C LEU A 299 2.97 2.81 10.92
N PRO A 300 3.16 2.40 12.20
CA PRO A 300 2.65 1.17 12.83
C PRO A 300 1.15 1.21 13.12
N ASN A 301 0.51 0.04 13.13
CA ASN A 301 -0.92 -0.06 13.47
C ASN A 301 -1.14 0.36 14.93
N PRO A 302 -2.21 1.11 15.24
CA PRO A 302 -2.58 1.45 16.61
C PRO A 302 -2.80 0.19 17.45
N THR A 303 -2.17 0.13 18.61
CA THR A 303 -2.29 -0.98 19.57
C THR A 303 -2.92 -0.49 20.87
N PHE A 304 -3.59 -1.37 21.59
CA PHE A 304 -4.16 -1.10 22.91
C PHE A 304 -4.34 -2.38 23.72
N ASN A 305 -4.41 -2.25 25.04
CA ASN A 305 -4.66 -3.34 25.96
C ASN A 305 -5.98 -3.08 26.70
N ILE A 306 -6.90 -4.04 26.65
CA ILE A 306 -8.03 -4.07 27.57
C ILE A 306 -7.59 -4.89 28.79
N SER A 307 -7.39 -4.21 29.92
CA SER A 307 -7.15 -4.89 31.20
C SER A 307 -8.46 -5.18 31.92
N SER A 308 -8.42 -6.06 32.91
CA SER A 308 -9.55 -6.30 33.82
C SER A 308 -9.31 -5.61 35.16
N GLU A 309 -10.38 -5.41 35.93
CA GLU A 309 -10.21 -5.14 37.35
C GLU A 309 -9.61 -6.34 38.09
N THR A 310 -9.05 -6.08 39.27
CA THR A 310 -8.59 -7.15 40.18
C THR A 310 -9.74 -8.09 40.50
N ALA A 311 -9.51 -9.40 40.36
CA ALA A 311 -10.50 -10.42 40.66
C ALA A 311 -11.05 -10.25 42.09
N LEU A 312 -12.38 -10.29 42.23
CA LEU A 312 -13.00 -10.41 43.54
C LEU A 312 -12.63 -11.77 44.14
N SER A 313 -12.14 -11.75 45.37
CA SER A 313 -11.87 -12.93 46.17
C SER A 313 -12.42 -12.72 47.57
N PHE A 314 -12.73 -13.80 48.27
CA PHE A 314 -13.02 -13.74 49.69
C PHE A 314 -12.38 -14.90 50.45
N GLU A 315 -12.13 -14.66 51.74
CA GLU A 315 -11.65 -15.64 52.70
C GLU A 315 -12.71 -15.83 53.79
N ILE A 316 -12.88 -17.06 54.23
CA ILE A 316 -13.71 -17.39 55.40
C ILE A 316 -12.80 -17.85 56.53
N ILE A 317 -13.04 -17.31 57.72
CA ILE A 317 -12.48 -17.79 58.98
C ILE A 317 -13.66 -18.25 59.84
N GLU A 318 -13.71 -19.54 60.14
CA GLU A 318 -14.75 -20.13 60.98
C GLU A 318 -14.26 -20.34 62.42
N VAL A 319 -15.14 -20.06 63.36
CA VAL A 319 -14.94 -20.35 64.78
C VAL A 319 -16.04 -21.30 65.24
N GLN A 320 -15.63 -22.53 65.50
CA GLN A 320 -16.48 -23.64 65.93
C GLN A 320 -17.26 -23.29 67.22
N PRO A 321 -18.52 -23.73 67.34
CA PRO A 321 -19.33 -23.49 68.53
C PRO A 321 -18.72 -24.16 69.76
N SER A 322 -18.62 -23.43 70.87
CA SER A 322 -18.24 -24.04 72.16
C SER A 322 -19.28 -25.09 72.57
N CYS A 323 -18.85 -26.24 73.08
CA CYS A 323 -19.73 -27.32 73.58
C CYS A 323 -20.65 -26.82 74.72
N ASN A 324 -21.76 -26.15 74.39
CA ASN A 324 -22.80 -25.60 75.29
C ASN A 324 -23.98 -24.95 74.50
N ASN A 325 -24.29 -25.41 73.29
CA ASN A 325 -25.35 -24.85 72.42
C ASN A 325 -25.20 -23.35 72.07
N LYS A 326 -23.97 -22.81 72.06
CA LYS A 326 -23.71 -21.47 71.52
C LYS A 326 -23.51 -21.56 70.00
N PRO A 327 -24.00 -20.60 69.19
CA PRO A 327 -23.71 -20.56 67.76
C PRO A 327 -22.20 -20.36 67.52
N GLY A 328 -21.71 -20.85 66.37
CA GLY A 328 -20.39 -20.52 65.88
C GLY A 328 -20.36 -19.12 65.24
N THR A 329 -19.18 -18.71 64.78
CA THR A 329 -19.00 -17.45 64.04
C THR A 329 -18.36 -17.73 62.68
N ILE A 330 -18.94 -17.18 61.62
CA ILE A 330 -18.33 -17.09 60.29
C ILE A 330 -17.82 -15.67 60.14
N GLN A 331 -16.53 -15.50 59.92
CA GLN A 331 -15.94 -14.23 59.51
C GLN A 331 -15.65 -14.29 58.01
N ILE A 332 -16.20 -13.34 57.24
CA ILE A 332 -15.98 -13.23 55.79
C ILE A 332 -15.14 -11.99 55.54
N LYS A 333 -14.04 -12.13 54.79
CA LYS A 333 -13.16 -11.03 54.39
C LYS A 333 -13.06 -10.97 52.87
N ALA A 334 -13.54 -9.89 52.27
CA ALA A 334 -13.47 -9.68 50.82
C ALA A 334 -12.19 -8.93 50.41
N SER A 335 -11.65 -9.19 49.22
CA SER A 335 -10.53 -8.43 48.65
C SER A 335 -10.57 -8.44 47.11
N GLY A 336 -9.94 -7.45 46.47
CA GLY A 336 -10.09 -7.23 45.02
C GLY A 336 -11.50 -6.72 44.66
N GLY A 337 -11.88 -6.77 43.38
CA GLY A 337 -13.16 -6.24 42.90
C GLY A 337 -13.39 -4.75 43.18
N THR A 338 -14.65 -4.32 43.16
CA THR A 338 -15.07 -2.91 43.40
C THR A 338 -16.01 -2.79 44.60
N SER A 339 -15.56 -2.13 45.68
CA SER A 339 -16.37 -1.82 46.87
C SER A 339 -17.59 -0.92 46.57
N PRO A 340 -18.72 -1.03 47.32
CA PRO A 340 -18.98 -1.96 48.42
C PRO A 340 -19.17 -3.42 47.98
N TYR A 341 -19.01 -4.34 48.93
CA TYR A 341 -19.24 -5.77 48.74
C TYR A 341 -20.57 -6.19 49.37
N TYR A 342 -21.10 -7.32 48.91
CA TYR A 342 -22.32 -7.95 49.39
C TYR A 342 -22.07 -9.43 49.59
N TYR A 343 -22.70 -10.03 50.59
CA TYR A 343 -22.70 -11.49 50.76
C TYR A 343 -24.14 -12.01 50.84
N SER A 344 -24.32 -13.25 50.43
CA SER A 344 -25.54 -14.02 50.65
C SER A 344 -25.19 -15.39 51.20
N ILE A 345 -26.08 -15.93 52.04
CA ILE A 345 -25.93 -17.24 52.68
C ILE A 345 -27.07 -18.12 52.18
N ASN A 346 -26.77 -19.33 51.71
CA ASN A 346 -27.74 -20.32 51.25
C ASN A 346 -28.75 -19.74 50.24
N SER A 347 -28.28 -18.88 49.34
CA SER A 347 -29.10 -18.15 48.34
C SER A 347 -30.15 -17.21 48.93
N GLY A 348 -29.96 -16.75 50.17
CA GLY A 348 -30.79 -15.72 50.80
C GLY A 348 -30.55 -14.31 50.23
N THR A 349 -31.18 -13.31 50.86
CA THR A 349 -31.03 -11.90 50.48
C THR A 349 -29.56 -11.46 50.60
N GLU A 350 -29.08 -10.69 49.61
CA GLU A 350 -27.76 -10.07 49.68
C GLU A 350 -27.72 -8.99 50.78
N VAL A 351 -26.69 -9.06 51.62
CA VAL A 351 -26.43 -8.12 52.71
C VAL A 351 -25.13 -7.38 52.40
N GLU A 352 -25.15 -6.05 52.48
CA GLU A 352 -23.97 -5.22 52.25
C GLU A 352 -22.93 -5.40 53.38
N PHE A 353 -21.65 -5.38 53.01
CA PHE A 353 -20.56 -5.38 53.97
C PHE A 353 -20.52 -4.08 54.76
N THR A 354 -20.37 -4.18 56.09
CA THR A 354 -20.22 -2.99 56.95
C THR A 354 -18.77 -2.51 57.02
N SER A 355 -17.83 -3.42 56.79
CA SER A 355 -16.40 -3.17 56.60
C SER A 355 -15.83 -4.23 55.64
N ILE A 356 -14.55 -4.19 55.28
CA ILE A 356 -13.92 -5.26 54.45
C ILE A 356 -14.03 -6.67 55.08
N THR A 357 -14.33 -6.72 56.38
CA THR A 357 -14.59 -7.94 57.15
C THR A 357 -15.97 -7.85 57.82
N ASN A 358 -16.73 -8.94 57.77
CA ASN A 358 -18.02 -9.07 58.45
C ASN A 358 -18.06 -10.37 59.24
N GLU A 359 -18.78 -10.36 60.37
CA GLU A 359 -18.98 -11.53 61.23
C GLU A 359 -20.45 -11.89 61.32
N ILE A 360 -20.76 -13.18 61.20
CA ILE A 360 -22.11 -13.73 61.23
C ILE A 360 -22.14 -14.82 62.30
N SER A 361 -23.10 -14.73 63.21
CA SER A 361 -23.36 -15.81 64.17
C SER A 361 -24.34 -16.81 63.56
N ALA A 362 -23.95 -18.08 63.51
CA ALA A 362 -24.71 -19.12 62.84
C ALA A 362 -24.67 -20.45 63.64
N PRO A 363 -25.79 -21.19 63.74
CA PRO A 363 -25.81 -22.51 64.35
C PRO A 363 -24.99 -23.52 63.54
N ALA A 364 -24.71 -24.70 64.11
CA ALA A 364 -24.03 -25.77 63.40
C ALA A 364 -24.81 -26.19 62.13
N GLY A 365 -24.08 -26.43 61.03
CA GLY A 365 -24.66 -26.76 59.73
C GLY A 365 -23.80 -26.33 58.54
N ASP A 366 -24.25 -26.71 57.35
CA ASP A 366 -23.59 -26.39 56.09
C ASP A 366 -24.10 -25.05 55.54
N TYR A 367 -23.17 -24.20 55.11
CA TYR A 367 -23.46 -22.89 54.54
C TYR A 367 -22.74 -22.69 53.20
N TYR A 368 -23.50 -22.26 52.20
CA TYR A 368 -22.98 -21.76 50.94
C TYR A 368 -22.91 -20.24 50.98
N ILE A 369 -21.70 -19.69 50.87
CA ILE A 369 -21.47 -18.26 50.89
C ILE A 369 -21.12 -17.79 49.49
N LYS A 370 -21.87 -16.78 49.02
CA LYS A 370 -21.58 -16.06 47.79
C LYS A 370 -21.27 -14.61 48.11
N VAL A 371 -20.11 -14.14 47.65
CA VAL A 371 -19.72 -12.72 47.73
C VAL A 371 -19.80 -12.09 46.35
N THR A 372 -20.42 -10.92 46.29
CA THR A 372 -20.60 -10.11 45.08
C THR A 372 -20.07 -8.70 45.35
N ASP A 373 -19.49 -8.02 44.37
CA ASP A 373 -19.07 -6.61 44.50
C ASP A 373 -20.11 -5.61 43.93
N LYS A 374 -19.83 -4.30 44.02
CA LYS A 374 -20.70 -3.21 43.50
C LYS A 374 -21.00 -3.35 42.01
N LYS A 375 -20.11 -4.00 41.28
CA LYS A 375 -20.16 -4.18 39.83
C LYS A 375 -20.78 -5.52 39.43
N SER A 376 -21.37 -6.22 40.41
CA SER A 376 -21.97 -7.53 40.27
C SER A 376 -20.97 -8.60 39.80
N CYS A 377 -19.69 -8.42 40.12
CA CYS A 377 -18.69 -9.47 39.97
C CYS A 377 -18.82 -10.41 41.16
N ILE A 378 -18.94 -11.70 40.87
CA ILE A 378 -18.89 -12.79 41.86
C ILE A 378 -17.48 -13.38 41.91
N ASP A 379 -17.08 -13.84 43.09
CA ASP A 379 -15.96 -14.77 43.24
C ASP A 379 -16.41 -16.16 42.76
N THR A 380 -15.69 -16.73 41.82
CA THR A 380 -15.99 -18.04 41.22
C THR A 380 -15.50 -19.22 42.06
N SER A 381 -14.80 -18.97 43.16
CA SER A 381 -14.23 -20.01 44.04
C SER A 381 -15.24 -20.69 44.98
N GLY A 382 -16.48 -20.17 45.06
CA GLY A 382 -17.65 -20.78 45.72
C GLY A 382 -17.34 -21.71 46.89
N ILE A 383 -17.37 -21.20 48.12
CA ILE A 383 -16.95 -21.97 49.30
C ILE A 383 -18.17 -22.53 50.03
N ASP A 384 -18.26 -23.86 50.08
CA ASP A 384 -19.08 -24.59 51.05
C ASP A 384 -18.30 -24.70 52.37
N ILE A 385 -18.92 -24.25 53.46
CA ILE A 385 -18.34 -24.36 54.81
C ILE A 385 -19.28 -25.10 55.75
N GLN A 386 -18.70 -25.75 56.77
CA GLN A 386 -19.44 -26.52 57.76
C GLN A 386 -19.08 -26.01 59.16
N ILE A 387 -20.06 -25.41 59.84
CA ILE A 387 -19.93 -24.98 61.25
C ILE A 387 -20.28 -26.12 62.19
#